data_AF-A0A353CU43-F1
#
_entry.id   AF-A0A353CU43-F1
#
_cell.length_a   1.000
_cell.length_b   1.000
_cell.length_c   1.000
_cell.angle_alpha   90.00
_cell.angle_beta   90.00
_cell.angle_gamma   90.00
#
_symmetry.space_group_name_H-M   'P 1'
#
loop_
_entity.id
_entity.type
_entity.pdbx_description
1 polymer ?
#
loop_
_entity_poly.entity_id
_entity_poly.type
_entity_poly.pdbx_seq_one_letter_code
_entity_poly.pdbx_strand_id
1 'polypeptide(L)' 'GPYAGHAEALGGAASVVPVDIFIPGCPPHPYTILDGILRLIKGDVV' A
#
# COMPACT_ATOMS: atom_id res chain seq x y z
N GLY A 1 9.96 0.49 1.09
CA GLY A 1 10.18 -0.11 -0.25
C GLY A 1 11.65 -0.06 -0.60
N PRO A 2 12.06 -0.46 -1.82
CA PRO A 2 13.46 -0.54 -2.23
C PRO A 2 14.30 0.74 -2.04
N TYR A 3 13.65 1.92 -2.05
CA TYR A 3 14.30 3.23 -1.89
C TYR A 3 14.03 3.89 -0.52
N ALA A 4 13.71 3.11 0.52
CA ALA A 4 13.42 3.66 1.84
C ALA A 4 14.64 4.43 2.40
N GLY A 5 14.42 5.64 2.92
CA GLY A 5 15.44 6.49 3.53
C GLY A 5 16.20 7.42 2.56
N HIS A 6 15.96 7.32 1.26
CA HIS A 6 16.51 8.26 0.27
C HIS A 6 15.82 9.63 0.36
N ALA A 7 16.56 10.72 0.13
CA ALA A 7 16.04 12.09 0.22
C ALA A 7 14.95 12.38 -0.83
N GLU A 8 15.03 11.71 -1.98
CA GLU A 8 14.07 11.82 -3.09
C GLU A 8 12.77 11.04 -2.82
N ALA A 9 12.77 10.13 -1.84
CA ALA A 9 11.61 9.34 -1.47
C ALA A 9 10.97 9.88 -0.18
N LEU A 10 9.69 10.23 -0.23
CA LEU A 10 8.98 10.85 0.89
C LEU A 10 8.57 9.88 2.02
N GLY A 11 9.21 8.71 2.14
CA GLY A 11 8.88 7.74 3.20
C GLY A 11 7.60 6.92 2.97
N GLY A 12 7.06 6.89 1.75
CA GLY A 12 5.85 6.13 1.38
C GLY A 12 4.63 7.03 1.14
N ALA A 13 3.48 6.44 0.82
CA ALA A 13 2.26 7.21 0.55
C ALA A 13 1.64 7.82 1.82
N ALA A 14 1.70 7.09 2.94
CA ALA A 14 1.08 7.46 4.21
C ALA A 14 1.67 8.72 4.87
N SER A 15 2.86 9.16 4.45
CA SER A 15 3.45 10.43 4.89
C SER A 15 2.92 11.65 4.14
N VAL A 16 2.22 11.43 3.01
CA VAL A 16 1.71 12.50 2.13
C VAL A 16 0.19 12.54 2.15
N VAL A 17 -0.47 11.38 2.16
CA VAL A 17 -1.92 11.25 2.19
C VAL A 17 -2.36 10.17 3.18
N PRO A 18 -3.55 10.28 3.78
CA PRO A 18 -4.13 9.17 4.54
C PRO A 18 -4.23 7.92 3.66
N VAL A 19 -3.87 6.78 4.23
CA VAL A 19 -3.94 5.48 3.56
C VAL A 19 -4.95 4.61 4.28
N ASP A 20 -5.95 4.10 3.55
CA ASP A 20 -6.99 3.25 4.11
C ASP A 20 -6.57 1.78 4.23
N ILE A 21 -5.71 1.30 3.33
CA ILE A 21 -5.23 -0.08 3.34
C ILE A 21 -3.85 -0.20 2.68
N PHE A 22 -3.02 -1.10 3.21
CA PHE A 22 -1.73 -1.47 2.61
C PHE A 22 -1.79 -2.83 1.92
N ILE A 23 -1.35 -2.89 0.66
CA ILE A 23 -1.22 -4.13 -0.12
C ILE A 23 0.27 -4.48 -0.27
N PRO A 24 0.80 -5.51 0.40
CA PRO A 24 2.23 -5.80 0.41
C PRO A 24 2.71 -6.47 -0.89
N GLY A 25 3.88 -6.05 -1.38
CA GLY A 25 4.62 -6.75 -2.44
C GLY A 25 5.60 -5.86 -3.22
N CYS A 26 6.44 -6.47 -4.05
CA CYS A 26 7.41 -5.78 -4.91
C CYS A 26 7.71 -6.58 -6.21
N PRO A 27 6.76 -6.69 -7.15
CA PRO A 27 5.38 -6.20 -7.08
C PRO A 27 4.47 -7.18 -6.30
N PRO A 28 3.34 -6.72 -5.73
CA PRO A 28 2.32 -7.63 -5.22
C PRO A 28 1.81 -8.52 -6.36
N HIS A 29 1.53 -9.79 -6.05
CA HIS A 29 0.89 -10.68 -7.02
C HIS A 29 -0.45 -10.07 -7.45
N PRO A 30 -0.89 -10.18 -8.71
CA PRO A 30 -2.16 -9.60 -9.16
C PRO A 30 -3.36 -9.96 -8.27
N TYR A 31 -3.45 -11.22 -7.83
CA TYR A 31 -4.49 -11.64 -6.88
C TYR A 31 -4.39 -10.97 -5.49
N THR A 32 -3.20 -10.60 -5.03
CA THR A 32 -3.03 -9.85 -3.77
C THR A 32 -3.59 -8.42 -3.90
N ILE A 33 -3.46 -7.81 -5.08
CA ILE A 33 -4.11 -6.50 -5.35
C ILE A 33 -5.63 -6.65 -5.31
N LEU A 34 -6.17 -7.66 -6.00
CA LEU A 34 -7.62 -7.88 -6.04
C LEU A 34 -8.19 -8.19 -4.64
N ASP A 35 -7.49 -8.98 -3.83
CA ASP A 35 -7.87 -9.23 -2.44
C ASP A 35 -7.92 -7.94 -1.62
N GLY A 36 -6.90 -7.07 -1.73
CA GLY A 36 -6.88 -5.78 -1.04
C GLY A 36 -8.05 -4.87 -1.44
N ILE A 37 -8.42 -4.84 -2.72
CA ILE A 37 -9.58 -4.08 -3.20
C ILE A 37 -10.89 -4.65 -2.60
N LEU A 38 -11.04 -5.98 -2.58
CA LEU A 38 -12.23 -6.61 -2.00
C LEU A 38 -12.37 -6.32 -0.50
N ARG A 39 -11.26 -6.32 0.24
CA ARG A 39 -11.22 -5.96 1.66
C ARG A 39 -11.63 -4.51 1.90
N LEU A 40 -11.13 -3.59 1.07
CA LEU A 40 -11.52 -2.18 1.12
C LEU A 40 -13.04 -2.02 0.90
N ILE A 41 -13.62 -2.71 -0.09
CA ILE A 41 -15.06 -2.67 -0.38
C ILE A 41 -15.90 -3.24 0.77
N LYS A 42 -15.41 -4.28 1.45
CA LYS A 42 -16.09 -4.89 2.61
C LYS A 42 -15.99 -4.05 3.89
N GLY A 43 -15.18 -3.00 3.89
CA GLY A 43 -14.92 -2.19 5.09
C GLY A 43 -13.90 -2.83 6.03
N ASP A 44 -13.12 -3.80 5.56
CA ASP A 44 -12.02 -4.42 6.31
C ASP A 44 -10.80 -3.49 6.28
N VAL A 45 -10.90 -2.33 6.93
CA VAL A 45 -9.83 -1.33 7.08
C VAL A 45 -8.73 -1.88 8.00
N VAL A 46 -7.49 -1.93 7.51
CA VAL A 46 -6.29 -2.36 8.27
C VAL A 46 -5.09 -1.47 8.03
#